data_AF-A0A959KNH8-F1
#
_entry.id   AF-A0A959KNH8-F1
#
_cell.length_a   1.000
_cell.length_b   1.000
_cell.length_c   1.000
_cell.angle_alpha   90.00
_cell.angle_beta   90.00
_cell.angle_gamma   90.00
#
_symmetry.space_group_name_H-M   'P 1'
#
loop_
_entity.id
_entity.type
_entity.pdbx_description
1 polymer ?
#
loop_
_entity_poly.entity_id
_entity_poly.type
_entity_poly.pdbx_seq_one_letter_code
_entity_poly.pdbx_strand_id
1 'polypeptide(L)'
;MRLKYPIGRGLARKVGNFLRRKVFWRPFSFFLLYNLVLVLAGLFVLRHQLAGRLQQKVEDRLDLANVVPNYVNGLIAEPAEFRIDLKHRNFQKLAFIRAISMENGSLVDAEENEVPATIWYQGKAYPVELNLKGRLRDHWEHKDMWSFKVKVKKGQTLLGMSNFAIQRPYTRFYLNEWILHKLYHYAGIMSLRYEFVSVSINGRRNRVYALEEGFEDELVERSDRVLGPLVKFDRDFYWEGGDAGGANRHGLAQDLWGASIVPKSKKQMRTDSTLVPLFQKAKNLLEGFRQNQLSTSEVFAVDQLATFFALIEILGGEHLSTLDNIRFYYNPVTSRLEPIAHDLGAWFRMTDRERYPSKTNNSALLGTERPLGVDIAYRSPDNWKLIPWFDALFKDPEFYRAYMAALERVTQRKFLDDFFEEYGQELEDNRSFLHRDYPLFRFTPEEILYENQEYVRNTLQEERLLFPHYNSHRSTAGQIHLDVVNAQYFPVEILGATLGDTL
;
A
#
# COMPACT_ATOMS: atom_id res chain seq x y z
N MET A 1 -34.93 71.72 -6.16
CA MET A 1 -35.30 70.51 -6.94
C MET A 1 -34.84 69.27 -6.18
N ARG A 2 -35.70 68.65 -5.37
CA ARG A 2 -35.48 67.34 -4.73
C ARG A 2 -36.86 66.69 -4.52
N LEU A 3 -37.14 65.63 -5.27
CA LEU A 3 -38.30 64.76 -5.10
C LEU A 3 -37.87 63.51 -4.33
N LYS A 4 -38.53 63.24 -3.20
CA LYS A 4 -38.44 61.98 -2.44
C LYS A 4 -39.58 61.06 -2.92
N TYR A 5 -39.25 59.84 -3.33
CA TYR A 5 -40.22 58.74 -3.50
C TYR A 5 -40.09 57.74 -2.34
N PRO A 6 -41.21 57.24 -1.77
CA PRO A 6 -41.17 56.19 -0.76
C PRO A 6 -41.35 54.81 -1.41
N ILE A 7 -40.32 53.96 -1.35
CA ILE A 7 -40.44 52.52 -1.66
C ILE A 7 -39.84 51.77 -0.49
N GLY A 8 -40.65 51.05 0.29
CA GLY A 8 -40.09 50.30 1.43
C GLY A 8 -41.03 49.58 2.39
N ARG A 9 -42.34 49.44 2.12
CA ARG A 9 -43.22 48.70 3.05
C ARG A 9 -44.10 47.61 2.43
N GLY A 10 -44.20 47.52 1.10
CA GLY A 10 -45.04 46.53 0.42
C GLY A 10 -44.41 45.14 0.24
N LEU A 11 -43.10 45.08 -0.03
CA LEU A 11 -42.43 43.82 -0.41
C LEU A 11 -42.11 42.94 0.82
N ALA A 12 -41.60 43.53 1.90
CA ALA A 12 -41.30 42.80 3.14
C ALA A 12 -42.55 42.16 3.78
N ARG A 13 -43.72 42.79 3.65
CA ARG A 13 -45.00 42.28 4.18
C ARG A 13 -45.56 41.12 3.35
N LYS A 14 -45.29 41.06 2.04
CA LYS A 14 -45.68 39.94 1.16
C LYS A 14 -44.80 38.70 1.36
N VAL A 15 -43.49 38.88 1.55
CA VAL A 15 -42.57 37.75 1.83
C VAL A 15 -42.82 37.16 3.23
N GLY A 16 -43.04 38.00 4.24
CA GLY A 16 -43.38 37.53 5.59
C GLY A 16 -44.71 36.77 5.69
N ASN A 17 -45.72 37.14 4.89
CA ASN A 17 -47.00 36.42 4.83
C ASN A 17 -46.94 35.14 3.99
N PHE A 18 -46.01 35.02 3.03
CA PHE A 18 -45.79 33.79 2.28
C PHE A 18 -45.13 32.71 3.15
N LEU A 19 -44.12 33.08 3.95
CA LEU A 19 -43.44 32.16 4.87
C LEU A 19 -44.30 31.74 6.08
N ARG A 20 -45.31 32.52 6.47
CA ARG A 20 -46.24 32.21 7.57
C ARG A 20 -47.42 31.31 7.20
N ARG A 21 -47.62 30.99 5.91
CA ARG A 21 -48.68 30.05 5.50
C ARG A 21 -48.24 28.62 5.85
N LYS A 22 -48.71 28.11 6.99
CA LYS A 22 -48.59 26.69 7.44
C LYS A 22 -48.93 25.65 6.35
N VAL A 23 -49.64 26.07 5.31
CA VAL A 23 -50.08 25.23 4.18
C VAL A 23 -48.92 24.82 3.26
N PHE A 24 -47.83 25.57 3.16
CA PHE A 24 -46.71 25.23 2.26
C PHE A 24 -45.66 24.33 2.93
N TRP A 25 -45.42 24.55 4.22
CA TRP A 25 -44.48 23.73 5.00
C TRP A 25 -44.97 22.30 5.20
N ARG A 26 -46.27 22.08 5.37
CA ARG A 26 -46.84 20.75 5.57
C ARG A 26 -46.50 19.76 4.44
N PRO A 27 -46.84 20.02 3.16
CA PRO A 27 -46.52 19.09 2.08
C PRO A 27 -45.02 18.93 1.84
N PHE A 28 -44.21 19.99 2.05
CA PHE A 28 -42.75 19.91 1.93
C PHE A 28 -42.13 19.07 3.06
N SER A 29 -42.59 19.23 4.30
CA SER A 29 -42.21 18.40 5.43
C SER A 29 -42.66 16.94 5.25
N PHE A 30 -43.85 16.71 4.69
CA PHE A 30 -44.30 15.35 4.32
C PHE A 30 -43.42 14.73 3.24
N PHE A 31 -42.98 15.51 2.23
CA PHE A 31 -42.06 15.04 1.20
C PHE A 31 -40.68 14.70 1.79
N LEU A 32 -40.12 15.54 2.66
CA LEU A 32 -38.87 15.26 3.35
C LEU A 32 -38.98 14.04 4.27
N LEU A 33 -40.06 13.93 5.04
CA LEU A 33 -40.33 12.78 5.90
C LEU A 33 -40.50 11.50 5.09
N TYR A 34 -41.20 11.57 3.96
CA TYR A 34 -41.38 10.43 3.04
C TYR A 34 -40.05 9.96 2.45
N ASN A 35 -39.19 10.88 2.00
CA ASN A 35 -37.85 10.52 1.52
C ASN A 35 -36.98 9.95 2.65
N LEU A 36 -37.06 10.50 3.86
CA LEU A 36 -36.37 9.95 5.02
C LEU A 36 -36.85 8.53 5.35
N VAL A 37 -38.17 8.27 5.29
CA VAL A 37 -38.75 6.94 5.48
C VAL A 37 -38.29 5.98 4.38
N LEU A 38 -38.19 6.42 3.12
CA LEU A 38 -37.66 5.58 2.03
C LEU A 38 -36.18 5.26 2.21
N VAL A 39 -35.37 6.22 2.66
CA VAL A 39 -33.96 5.99 3.00
C VAL A 39 -33.84 5.01 4.16
N LEU A 40 -34.61 5.20 5.24
CA LEU A 40 -34.63 4.30 6.40
C LEU A 40 -35.14 2.90 6.04
N ALA A 41 -36.15 2.79 5.18
CA ALA A 41 -36.66 1.51 4.67
C ALA A 41 -35.61 0.83 3.78
N GLY A 42 -34.93 1.57 2.91
CA GLY A 42 -33.81 1.06 2.12
C GLY A 42 -32.68 0.53 3.00
N LEU A 43 -32.30 1.27 4.04
CA LEU A 43 -31.32 0.86 5.05
C LEU A 43 -31.77 -0.37 5.84
N PHE A 44 -33.06 -0.47 6.19
CA PHE A 44 -33.64 -1.63 6.87
C PHE A 44 -33.63 -2.89 6.00
N VAL A 45 -33.98 -2.75 4.71
CA VAL A 45 -33.92 -3.84 3.72
C VAL A 45 -32.47 -4.28 3.48
N LEU A 46 -31.53 -3.34 3.35
CA LEU A 46 -30.09 -3.62 3.27
C LEU A 46 -29.60 -4.37 4.51
N ARG A 47 -29.98 -3.92 5.71
CA ARG A 47 -29.65 -4.59 6.97
C ARG A 47 -30.19 -6.02 7.02
N HIS A 48 -31.40 -6.28 6.53
CA HIS A 48 -32.00 -7.62 6.56
C HIS A 48 -31.46 -8.55 5.46
N GLN A 49 -31.20 -8.04 4.26
CA GLN A 49 -30.54 -8.82 3.20
C GLN A 49 -29.09 -9.16 3.56
N LEU A 50 -28.41 -8.29 4.32
CA LEU A 50 -27.09 -8.57 4.88
C LEU A 50 -27.18 -9.51 6.09
N ALA A 51 -28.18 -9.35 6.98
CA ALA A 51 -28.40 -10.22 8.14
C ALA A 51 -28.64 -11.69 7.74
N GLY A 52 -29.35 -11.94 6.63
CA GLY A 52 -29.52 -13.29 6.07
C GLY A 52 -28.24 -13.93 5.52
N ARG A 53 -27.15 -13.17 5.37
CA ARG A 53 -25.80 -13.66 5.02
C ARG A 53 -24.79 -13.55 6.17
N LEU A 54 -25.16 -12.92 7.29
CA LEU A 54 -24.30 -12.56 8.43
C LEU A 54 -24.52 -13.42 9.68
N GLN A 55 -25.24 -14.54 9.58
CA GLN A 55 -25.34 -15.48 10.71
C GLN A 55 -24.00 -16.20 11.03
N GLN A 56 -22.93 -15.90 10.28
CA GLN A 56 -21.55 -16.05 10.72
C GLN A 56 -20.87 -14.68 10.76
N LYS A 57 -20.45 -14.28 11.97
CA LYS A 57 -19.72 -13.06 12.35
C LYS A 57 -20.59 -11.83 12.66
N VAL A 58 -21.08 -11.83 13.89
CA VAL A 58 -21.64 -10.65 14.55
C VAL A 58 -20.52 -9.92 15.29
N GLU A 59 -20.14 -8.75 14.79
CA GLU A 59 -19.71 -7.59 15.61
C GLU A 59 -19.75 -6.24 14.86
N ASP A 60 -20.24 -6.18 13.62
CA ASP A 60 -20.36 -4.92 12.88
C ASP A 60 -21.65 -4.16 13.20
N ARG A 61 -21.63 -3.27 14.20
CA ARG A 61 -22.57 -2.15 14.24
C ARG A 61 -22.30 -1.26 13.02
N LEU A 62 -23.27 -1.13 12.12
CA LEU A 62 -23.21 -0.18 11.00
C LEU A 62 -23.03 1.24 11.55
N ASP A 63 -21.86 1.83 11.36
CA ASP A 63 -21.60 3.25 11.65
C ASP A 63 -22.22 4.14 10.55
N LEU A 64 -23.55 4.17 10.53
CA LEU A 64 -24.32 5.00 9.60
C LEU A 64 -24.09 6.50 9.82
N ALA A 65 -23.54 6.89 10.98
CA ALA A 65 -23.32 8.29 11.33
C ALA A 65 -22.25 8.93 10.43
N ASN A 66 -21.21 8.17 10.05
CA ASN A 66 -20.13 8.66 9.21
C ASN A 66 -20.34 8.40 7.70
N VAL A 67 -21.17 7.41 7.35
CA VAL A 67 -21.46 7.08 5.93
C VAL A 67 -22.18 8.22 5.20
N VAL A 68 -23.20 8.82 5.82
CA VAL A 68 -24.03 9.83 5.16
C VAL A 68 -23.27 11.14 4.89
N PRO A 69 -22.56 11.74 5.87
CA PRO A 69 -21.75 12.93 5.62
C PRO A 69 -20.67 12.69 4.56
N ASN A 70 -19.93 11.56 4.64
CA ASN A 70 -18.89 11.23 3.67
C ASN A 70 -19.43 11.04 2.26
N TYR A 71 -20.60 10.41 2.12
CA TYR A 71 -21.26 10.29 0.83
C TYR A 71 -21.65 11.65 0.24
N VAL A 72 -22.20 12.56 1.06
CA VAL A 72 -22.56 13.92 0.61
C VAL A 72 -21.32 14.72 0.23
N ASN A 73 -20.27 14.68 1.05
CA ASN A 73 -18.99 15.33 0.76
C ASN A 73 -18.36 14.77 -0.52
N GLY A 74 -18.43 13.45 -0.73
CA GLY A 74 -17.97 12.80 -1.95
C GLY A 74 -18.71 13.23 -3.23
N LEU A 75 -19.95 13.72 -3.12
CA LEU A 75 -20.69 14.26 -4.26
C LEU A 75 -20.27 15.67 -4.65
N ILE A 76 -19.71 16.44 -3.72
CA ILE A 76 -19.23 17.82 -3.96
C ILE A 76 -17.71 17.90 -4.17
N ALA A 77 -16.99 16.78 -4.02
CA ALA A 77 -15.56 16.71 -4.29
C ALA A 77 -15.26 17.00 -5.78
N GLU A 78 -14.15 17.71 -6.04
CA GLU A 78 -13.67 18.06 -7.39
C GLU A 78 -12.36 17.31 -7.73
N PRO A 79 -12.41 15.98 -7.93
CA PRO A 79 -11.23 15.19 -8.26
C PRO A 79 -10.71 15.50 -9.67
N ALA A 80 -9.49 15.04 -9.98
CA ALA A 80 -9.06 14.93 -11.38
C ALA A 80 -10.02 14.03 -12.17
N GLU A 81 -10.55 14.54 -13.28
CA GLU A 81 -11.51 13.84 -14.13
C GLU A 81 -10.89 13.43 -15.47
N PHE A 82 -10.92 12.12 -15.75
CA PHE A 82 -10.49 11.55 -17.01
C PHE A 82 -11.70 11.05 -17.81
N ARG A 83 -11.86 11.57 -19.03
CA ARG A 83 -12.78 10.98 -20.02
C ARG A 83 -11.98 10.17 -21.03
N ILE A 84 -12.25 8.87 -21.09
CA ILE A 84 -11.55 7.93 -21.94
C ILE A 84 -12.45 7.55 -23.11
N ASP A 85 -11.98 7.83 -24.33
CA ASP A 85 -12.66 7.48 -25.57
C ASP A 85 -11.90 6.35 -26.28
N LEU A 86 -12.59 5.23 -26.50
CA LEU A 86 -12.12 4.07 -27.26
C LEU A 86 -13.07 3.79 -28.44
N LYS A 87 -12.50 3.46 -29.59
CA LYS A 87 -13.28 2.93 -30.72
C LYS A 87 -13.99 1.64 -30.30
N HIS A 88 -15.21 1.42 -30.81
CA HIS A 88 -16.00 0.23 -30.50
C HIS A 88 -15.22 -1.08 -30.70
N ARG A 89 -14.51 -1.22 -31.84
CA ARG A 89 -13.66 -2.39 -32.13
C ARG A 89 -12.59 -2.65 -31.06
N ASN A 90 -11.98 -1.59 -30.52
CA ASN A 90 -10.95 -1.70 -29.48
C ASN A 90 -11.55 -2.14 -28.15
N PHE A 91 -12.72 -1.60 -27.80
CA PHE A 91 -13.46 -2.04 -26.62
C PHE A 91 -13.86 -3.52 -26.74
N GLN A 92 -14.31 -3.97 -27.92
CA GLN A 92 -14.64 -5.38 -28.14
C GLN A 92 -13.42 -6.30 -28.02
N LYS A 93 -12.23 -5.87 -28.51
CA LYS A 93 -10.98 -6.63 -28.30
C LYS A 93 -10.70 -6.81 -26.81
N LEU A 94 -10.75 -5.74 -26.01
CA LEU A 94 -10.57 -5.82 -24.55
C LEU A 94 -11.64 -6.68 -23.87
N ALA A 95 -12.89 -6.59 -24.31
CA ALA A 95 -13.99 -7.40 -23.79
C ALA A 95 -13.81 -8.89 -24.06
N PHE A 96 -13.30 -9.25 -25.24
CA PHE A 96 -12.98 -10.63 -25.61
C PHE A 96 -11.85 -11.21 -24.74
N ILE A 97 -10.75 -10.46 -24.57
CA ILE A 97 -9.64 -10.87 -23.70
C ILE A 97 -10.12 -11.06 -22.26
N ARG A 98 -10.95 -10.13 -21.77
CA ARG A 98 -11.58 -10.24 -20.46
C ARG A 98 -12.41 -11.52 -20.35
N ALA A 99 -13.23 -11.84 -21.34
CA ALA A 99 -14.08 -13.03 -21.31
C ALA A 99 -13.26 -14.31 -21.21
N ILE A 100 -12.21 -14.46 -22.04
CA ILE A 100 -11.29 -15.60 -21.96
C ILE A 100 -10.58 -15.64 -20.60
N SER A 101 -10.14 -14.48 -20.11
CA SER A 101 -9.45 -14.40 -18.81
C SER A 101 -10.37 -14.77 -17.64
N MET A 102 -11.68 -14.48 -17.72
CA MET A 102 -12.69 -14.89 -16.76
C MET A 102 -12.85 -16.42 -16.70
N GLU A 103 -12.76 -17.09 -17.85
CA GLU A 103 -12.82 -18.55 -17.95
C GLU A 103 -11.51 -19.20 -17.48
N ASN A 104 -10.37 -18.61 -17.85
CA ASN A 104 -9.04 -19.10 -17.50
C ASN A 104 -8.66 -18.86 -16.02
N GLY A 105 -9.34 -17.94 -15.33
CA GLY A 105 -9.03 -17.56 -13.95
C GLY A 105 -7.79 -16.65 -13.79
N SER A 106 -7.09 -16.35 -14.89
CA SER A 106 -5.93 -15.45 -14.95
C SER A 106 -5.92 -14.71 -16.29
N LEU A 107 -5.38 -13.47 -16.29
CA LEU A 107 -5.27 -12.64 -17.48
C LEU A 107 -4.37 -13.30 -18.54
N VAL A 108 -4.93 -13.53 -19.73
CA VAL A 108 -4.22 -14.13 -20.88
C VAL A 108 -3.44 -13.06 -21.65
N ASP A 109 -2.15 -13.33 -21.92
CA ASP A 109 -1.21 -12.53 -22.72
C ASP A 109 -1.43 -11.02 -22.67
N ALA A 110 -1.06 -10.42 -21.55
CA ALA A 110 -1.20 -8.99 -21.34
C ALA A 110 -0.34 -8.16 -22.32
N GLU A 111 0.85 -8.60 -22.72
CA GLU A 111 1.80 -7.69 -23.40
C GLU A 111 1.50 -7.40 -24.89
N GLU A 112 0.64 -8.19 -25.56
CA GLU A 112 0.35 -8.04 -27.01
C GLU A 112 -1.03 -7.41 -27.30
N ASN A 113 -1.76 -7.06 -26.25
CA ASN A 113 -3.19 -6.76 -26.36
C ASN A 113 -3.57 -5.29 -26.19
N GLU A 114 -2.59 -4.41 -26.33
CA GLU A 114 -2.80 -2.96 -26.29
C GLU A 114 -3.77 -2.48 -27.37
N VAL A 115 -4.59 -1.50 -27.00
CA VAL A 115 -5.52 -0.84 -27.91
C VAL A 115 -5.40 0.68 -27.81
N PRO A 116 -5.48 1.41 -28.93
CA PRO A 116 -5.41 2.86 -28.90
C PRO A 116 -6.70 3.45 -28.31
N ALA A 117 -6.52 4.50 -27.52
CA ALA A 117 -7.58 5.30 -26.91
C ALA A 117 -7.14 6.77 -26.78
N THR A 118 -8.05 7.63 -26.33
CA THR A 118 -7.76 9.02 -25.98
C THR A 118 -8.24 9.30 -24.57
N ILE A 119 -7.38 9.88 -23.73
CA ILE A 119 -7.78 10.44 -22.44
C ILE A 119 -7.93 11.94 -22.60
N TRP A 120 -9.07 12.48 -22.22
CA TRP A 120 -9.29 13.91 -22.07
C TRP A 120 -9.13 14.28 -20.61
N TYR A 121 -8.30 15.29 -20.37
CA TYR A 121 -8.06 15.86 -19.05
C TYR A 121 -7.88 17.37 -19.20
N GLN A 122 -8.63 18.16 -18.42
CA GLN A 122 -8.61 19.63 -18.45
C GLN A 122 -8.72 20.22 -19.87
N GLY A 123 -9.63 19.67 -20.69
CA GLY A 123 -9.86 20.12 -22.07
C GLY A 123 -8.80 19.70 -23.10
N LYS A 124 -7.72 19.02 -22.68
CA LYS A 124 -6.66 18.54 -23.56
C LYS A 124 -6.79 17.03 -23.83
N ALA A 125 -6.56 16.64 -25.08
CA ALA A 125 -6.54 15.25 -25.51
C ALA A 125 -5.13 14.66 -25.42
N TYR A 126 -5.03 13.48 -24.82
CA TYR A 126 -3.82 12.68 -24.68
C TYR A 126 -4.01 11.34 -25.41
N PRO A 127 -3.27 11.06 -26.50
CA PRO A 127 -3.31 9.76 -27.13
C PRO A 127 -2.64 8.71 -26.23
N VAL A 128 -3.32 7.61 -25.97
CA VAL A 128 -2.82 6.54 -25.09
C VAL A 128 -3.00 5.16 -25.72
N GLU A 129 -2.24 4.19 -25.22
CA GLU A 129 -2.54 2.78 -25.35
C GLU A 129 -3.09 2.26 -24.02
N LEU A 130 -4.19 1.51 -24.11
CA LEU A 130 -4.84 0.86 -22.99
C LEU A 130 -4.70 -0.64 -23.08
N ASN A 131 -4.55 -1.27 -21.93
CA ASN A 131 -4.54 -2.71 -21.79
C ASN A 131 -5.13 -3.10 -20.43
N LEU A 132 -5.69 -4.30 -20.30
CA LEU A 132 -6.17 -4.78 -19.00
C LEU A 132 -5.01 -4.88 -18.01
N LYS A 133 -5.24 -4.43 -16.77
CA LYS A 133 -4.31 -4.57 -15.65
C LYS A 133 -4.71 -5.73 -14.76
N GLY A 134 -3.69 -6.31 -14.11
CA GLY A 134 -3.87 -7.30 -13.06
C GLY A 134 -3.87 -8.71 -13.60
N ARG A 135 -3.27 -9.63 -12.85
CA ARG A 135 -3.27 -11.05 -13.22
C ARG A 135 -4.56 -11.73 -12.80
N LEU A 136 -5.12 -11.34 -11.65
CA LEU A 136 -6.29 -11.96 -11.03
C LEU A 136 -7.61 -11.28 -11.39
N ARG A 137 -8.68 -12.03 -11.12
CA ARG A 137 -10.08 -11.76 -11.48
C ARG A 137 -10.63 -10.47 -10.90
N ASP A 138 -10.19 -10.08 -9.71
CA ASP A 138 -10.60 -8.88 -8.98
C ASP A 138 -10.39 -7.59 -9.80
N HIS A 139 -9.43 -7.56 -10.71
CA HIS A 139 -9.18 -6.39 -11.54
C HIS A 139 -10.22 -6.17 -12.65
N TRP A 140 -10.91 -7.21 -13.10
CA TRP A 140 -11.75 -7.16 -14.30
C TRP A 140 -13.13 -7.83 -14.14
N GLU A 141 -13.43 -8.46 -13.01
CA GLU A 141 -14.74 -9.11 -12.79
C GLU A 141 -15.92 -8.15 -12.79
N HIS A 142 -15.73 -6.90 -12.36
CA HIS A 142 -16.82 -5.95 -12.28
C HIS A 142 -17.33 -5.63 -13.68
N LYS A 143 -18.64 -5.68 -13.88
CA LYS A 143 -19.27 -5.52 -15.20
C LYS A 143 -18.84 -4.26 -15.95
N ASP A 144 -18.68 -3.15 -15.21
CA ASP A 144 -18.50 -1.81 -15.77
C ASP A 144 -17.25 -1.08 -15.24
N MET A 145 -16.39 -1.77 -14.47
CA MET A 145 -15.19 -1.15 -13.88
C MET A 145 -14.00 -2.10 -14.03
N TRP A 146 -13.33 -2.03 -15.17
CA TRP A 146 -12.13 -2.83 -15.42
C TRP A 146 -10.90 -2.00 -15.10
N SER A 147 -9.86 -2.65 -14.61
CA SER A 147 -8.57 -2.02 -14.37
C SER A 147 -7.75 -1.98 -15.65
N PHE A 148 -7.07 -0.87 -15.90
CA PHE A 148 -6.27 -0.66 -17.11
C PHE A 148 -4.86 -0.19 -16.77
N LYS A 149 -3.89 -0.70 -17.54
CA LYS A 149 -2.60 -0.04 -17.73
C LYS A 149 -2.79 1.02 -18.82
N VAL A 150 -2.17 2.17 -18.62
CA VAL A 150 -2.22 3.32 -19.53
C VAL A 150 -0.79 3.67 -19.92
N LYS A 151 -0.52 3.70 -21.23
CA LYS A 151 0.73 4.22 -21.78
C LYS A 151 0.45 5.48 -22.57
N VAL A 152 1.00 6.61 -22.16
CA VAL A 152 0.86 7.89 -22.86
C VAL A 152 1.80 7.90 -24.08
N LYS A 153 1.28 8.27 -25.25
CA LYS A 153 2.01 8.19 -26.52
C LYS A 153 2.62 9.54 -26.90
N LYS A 154 3.44 9.50 -27.96
CA LYS A 154 4.08 10.68 -28.57
C LYS A 154 5.01 11.46 -27.63
N GLY A 155 5.67 10.77 -26.70
CA GLY A 155 6.59 11.40 -25.74
C GLY A 155 5.91 12.38 -24.77
N GLN A 156 4.57 12.33 -24.66
CA GLN A 156 3.82 13.14 -23.70
C GLN A 156 3.73 12.44 -22.35
N THR A 157 3.50 13.24 -21.31
CA THR A 157 3.13 12.76 -19.98
C THR A 157 1.75 13.31 -19.60
N LEU A 158 1.02 12.55 -18.78
CA LEU A 158 -0.22 12.99 -18.14
C LEU A 158 0.02 13.02 -16.63
N LEU A 159 -0.21 14.17 -16.00
CA LEU A 159 0.16 14.41 -14.60
C LEU A 159 1.64 14.06 -14.32
N GLY A 160 2.53 14.27 -15.31
CA GLY A 160 3.95 13.91 -15.17
C GLY A 160 4.27 12.42 -15.29
N MET A 161 3.33 11.57 -15.72
CA MET A 161 3.57 10.13 -15.93
C MET A 161 3.46 9.75 -17.41
N SER A 162 4.44 8.99 -17.93
CA SER A 162 4.31 8.34 -19.24
C SER A 162 3.60 6.98 -19.18
N ASN A 163 3.68 6.28 -18.05
CA ASN A 163 2.98 5.03 -17.79
C ASN A 163 2.35 5.07 -16.40
N PHE A 164 1.09 4.65 -16.31
CA PHE A 164 0.38 4.53 -15.03
C PHE A 164 -0.74 3.50 -15.16
N ALA A 165 -1.43 3.23 -14.08
CA ALA A 165 -2.59 2.39 -14.03
C ALA A 165 -3.80 3.17 -13.50
N ILE A 166 -4.97 2.82 -14.02
CA ILE A 166 -6.25 3.13 -13.37
C ILE A 166 -6.90 1.80 -12.98
N GLN A 167 -7.15 1.60 -11.71
CA GLN A 167 -7.67 0.34 -11.19
C GLN A 167 -8.83 0.55 -10.22
N ARG A 168 -9.61 -0.51 -10.00
CA ARG A 168 -10.63 -0.49 -8.97
C ARG A 168 -9.94 -0.27 -7.60
N PRO A 169 -10.33 0.72 -6.78
CA PRO A 169 -9.74 0.93 -5.46
C PRO A 169 -9.67 -0.34 -4.59
N TYR A 170 -10.68 -1.20 -4.68
CA TYR A 170 -10.72 -2.49 -3.97
C TYR A 170 -9.51 -3.41 -4.22
N THR A 171 -8.91 -3.40 -5.42
CA THR A 171 -7.77 -4.30 -5.76
C THR A 171 -6.49 -3.94 -5.01
N ARG A 172 -6.50 -2.80 -4.30
CA ARG A 172 -5.42 -2.27 -3.48
C ARG A 172 -5.94 -1.85 -2.10
N PHE A 173 -7.04 -2.46 -1.65
CA PHE A 173 -7.62 -2.19 -0.34
C PHE A 173 -7.96 -0.71 -0.10
N TYR A 174 -8.36 0.02 -1.14
CA TYR A 174 -8.79 1.42 -1.06
C TYR A 174 -7.71 2.38 -0.50
N LEU A 175 -7.97 3.02 0.64
CA LEU A 175 -7.08 4.02 1.25
C LEU A 175 -5.79 3.40 1.78
N ASN A 176 -5.76 2.10 2.06
CA ASN A 176 -4.58 1.39 2.55
C ASN A 176 -3.34 1.66 1.69
N GLU A 177 -3.47 1.54 0.38
CA GLU A 177 -2.36 1.76 -0.54
C GLU A 177 -1.99 3.25 -0.66
N TRP A 178 -2.98 4.15 -0.59
CA TRP A 178 -2.72 5.59 -0.56
C TRP A 178 -1.90 5.98 0.67
N ILE A 179 -2.28 5.51 1.86
CA ILE A 179 -1.54 5.82 3.10
C ILE A 179 -0.16 5.19 3.09
N LEU A 180 -0.01 3.97 2.58
CA LEU A 180 1.32 3.38 2.35
C LEU A 180 2.18 4.39 1.58
N HIS A 181 1.73 4.82 0.39
CA HIS A 181 2.56 5.69 -0.43
C HIS A 181 2.89 7.04 0.23
N LYS A 182 1.93 7.64 0.93
CA LYS A 182 2.15 8.89 1.68
C LYS A 182 3.10 8.71 2.85
N LEU A 183 2.93 7.65 3.64
CA LEU A 183 3.76 7.40 4.82
C LEU A 183 5.21 7.11 4.45
N TYR A 184 5.44 6.31 3.40
CA TYR A 184 6.79 6.06 2.89
C TYR A 184 7.42 7.33 2.29
N HIS A 185 6.64 8.13 1.56
CA HIS A 185 7.11 9.41 1.03
C HIS A 185 7.52 10.38 2.15
N TYR A 186 6.66 10.52 3.17
CA TYR A 186 6.93 11.30 4.38
C TYR A 186 8.22 10.84 5.09
N ALA A 187 8.47 9.53 5.13
CA ALA A 187 9.67 8.96 5.72
C ALA A 187 10.92 9.04 4.82
N GLY A 188 10.85 9.71 3.66
CA GLY A 188 11.96 9.88 2.73
C GLY A 188 12.28 8.64 1.89
N ILE A 189 11.36 7.68 1.82
CA ILE A 189 11.52 6.43 1.06
C ILE A 189 10.79 6.55 -0.27
N MET A 190 11.43 6.05 -1.34
CA MET A 190 10.83 6.04 -2.68
C MET A 190 9.52 5.25 -2.65
N SER A 191 8.44 5.89 -3.11
CA SER A 191 7.10 5.31 -3.17
C SER A 191 6.38 5.82 -4.43
N LEU A 192 5.40 5.09 -4.93
CA LEU A 192 4.65 5.49 -6.13
C LEU A 192 3.68 6.63 -5.85
N ARG A 193 3.37 7.45 -6.86
CA ARG A 193 2.21 8.34 -6.80
C ARG A 193 0.96 7.48 -6.87
N TYR A 194 0.08 7.67 -5.90
CA TYR A 194 -1.19 6.97 -5.80
C TYR A 194 -2.28 7.96 -5.43
N GLU A 195 -3.32 8.06 -6.26
CA GLU A 195 -4.39 9.06 -6.11
C GLU A 195 -5.74 8.45 -6.50
N PHE A 196 -6.84 9.13 -6.17
CA PHE A 196 -8.16 8.74 -6.66
C PHE A 196 -8.64 9.71 -7.72
N VAL A 197 -9.10 9.18 -8.85
CA VAL A 197 -9.55 9.95 -10.02
C VAL A 197 -10.96 9.54 -10.44
N SER A 198 -11.70 10.48 -11.02
CA SER A 198 -13.01 10.23 -11.61
C SER A 198 -12.87 9.85 -13.07
N VAL A 199 -13.31 8.65 -13.47
CA VAL A 199 -13.13 8.13 -14.83
C VAL A 199 -14.47 7.85 -15.50
N SER A 200 -14.66 8.41 -16.70
CA SER A 200 -15.69 8.00 -17.66
C SER A 200 -15.05 7.25 -18.82
N ILE A 201 -15.65 6.15 -19.26
CA ILE A 201 -15.21 5.39 -20.43
C ILE A 201 -16.35 5.37 -21.45
N ASN A 202 -16.11 5.89 -22.67
CA ASN A 202 -17.08 5.98 -23.76
C ASN A 202 -18.41 6.64 -23.34
N GLY A 203 -18.36 7.71 -22.55
CA GLY A 203 -19.54 8.47 -22.10
C GLY A 203 -20.38 7.77 -21.03
N ARG A 204 -19.92 6.64 -20.47
CA ARG A 204 -20.58 6.00 -19.32
C ARG A 204 -20.41 6.86 -18.06
N ARG A 205 -21.25 6.59 -17.05
CA ARG A 205 -21.20 7.27 -15.74
C ARG A 205 -19.78 7.27 -15.17
N ASN A 206 -19.36 8.41 -14.63
CA ASN A 206 -18.13 8.60 -13.89
C ASN A 206 -18.02 7.64 -12.69
N ARG A 207 -16.86 7.00 -12.54
CA ARG A 207 -16.54 6.10 -11.43
C ARG A 207 -15.24 6.50 -10.74
N VAL A 208 -15.14 6.26 -9.44
CA VAL A 208 -13.91 6.41 -8.67
C VAL A 208 -12.93 5.28 -9.03
N TYR A 209 -11.77 5.65 -9.52
CA TYR A 209 -10.64 4.77 -9.80
C TYR A 209 -9.45 5.17 -8.94
N ALA A 210 -8.63 4.19 -8.56
CA ALA A 210 -7.30 4.46 -8.06
C ALA A 210 -6.34 4.61 -9.24
N LEU A 211 -5.62 5.72 -9.28
CA LEU A 211 -4.49 5.97 -10.15
C LEU A 211 -3.21 5.51 -9.44
N GLU A 212 -2.38 4.71 -10.10
CA GLU A 212 -1.10 4.21 -9.57
C GLU A 212 0.01 4.46 -10.60
N GLU A 213 1.07 5.16 -10.21
CA GLU A 213 2.22 5.50 -11.05
C GLU A 213 2.97 4.25 -11.57
N GLY A 214 3.50 4.36 -12.78
CA GLY A 214 4.36 3.33 -13.35
C GLY A 214 5.81 3.42 -12.86
N PHE A 215 6.50 2.28 -12.84
CA PHE A 215 7.94 2.21 -12.56
C PHE A 215 8.74 2.67 -13.77
N GLU A 216 8.87 3.98 -13.96
CA GLU A 216 9.61 4.63 -15.05
C GLU A 216 10.55 5.71 -14.50
N ASP A 217 11.28 6.40 -15.39
CA ASP A 217 12.27 7.43 -15.05
C ASP A 217 11.64 8.56 -14.21
N GLU A 218 10.38 8.91 -14.50
CA GLU A 218 9.66 9.98 -13.81
C GLU A 218 9.45 9.69 -12.31
N LEU A 219 9.37 8.42 -11.91
CA LEU A 219 9.33 8.02 -10.50
C LEU A 219 10.64 8.39 -9.79
N VAL A 220 11.77 8.11 -10.44
CA VAL A 220 13.11 8.39 -9.91
C VAL A 220 13.32 9.90 -9.79
N GLU A 221 12.96 10.64 -10.83
CA GLU A 221 13.04 12.11 -10.86
C GLU A 221 12.15 12.75 -9.79
N ARG A 222 10.89 12.31 -9.65
CA ARG A 222 9.95 12.79 -8.62
C ARG A 222 10.44 12.51 -7.19
N SER A 223 11.30 11.51 -7.04
CA SER A 223 11.88 11.14 -5.74
C SER A 223 13.19 11.88 -5.44
N ASP A 224 13.51 12.92 -6.21
CA ASP A 224 14.75 13.71 -6.10
C ASP A 224 16.01 12.83 -6.16
N ARG A 225 16.03 11.88 -7.11
CA ARG A 225 17.16 10.98 -7.34
C ARG A 225 17.74 11.17 -8.73
N VAL A 226 19.05 10.93 -8.85
CA VAL A 226 19.73 10.86 -10.15
C VAL A 226 19.22 9.65 -10.92
N LEU A 227 19.06 9.76 -12.23
CA LEU A 227 18.53 8.65 -13.02
C LEU A 227 19.37 7.37 -12.84
N GLY A 228 18.70 6.25 -12.58
CA GLY A 228 19.31 4.96 -12.31
C GLY A 228 18.33 3.81 -12.56
N PRO A 229 18.83 2.57 -12.71
CA PRO A 229 18.00 1.44 -13.10
C PRO A 229 17.08 1.00 -11.96
N LEU A 230 15.84 0.71 -12.32
CA LEU A 230 14.88 0.04 -11.44
C LEU A 230 15.02 -1.47 -11.61
N VAL A 231 15.10 -2.21 -10.50
CA VAL A 231 15.46 -3.64 -10.45
C VAL A 231 14.41 -4.43 -9.68
N LYS A 232 14.13 -5.65 -10.15
CA LYS A 232 13.27 -6.63 -9.45
C LYS A 232 13.84 -8.04 -9.54
N PHE A 233 13.42 -8.89 -8.61
CA PHE A 233 13.44 -10.33 -8.79
C PHE A 233 12.25 -10.75 -9.66
N ASP A 234 12.49 -11.61 -10.64
CA ASP A 234 11.48 -12.00 -11.59
C ASP A 234 10.59 -13.11 -11.04
N ARG A 235 9.30 -12.82 -10.89
CA ARG A 235 8.28 -13.78 -10.42
C ARG A 235 7.48 -14.40 -11.58
N ASP A 236 7.74 -14.01 -12.83
CA ASP A 236 6.85 -14.43 -13.92
C ASP A 236 6.81 -15.96 -14.11
N PHE A 237 7.89 -16.68 -13.76
CA PHE A 237 7.97 -18.15 -13.79
C PHE A 237 6.94 -18.88 -12.91
N TYR A 238 6.42 -18.28 -11.83
CA TYR A 238 5.38 -18.91 -10.99
C TYR A 238 4.08 -19.23 -11.73
N TRP A 239 3.88 -18.54 -12.86
CA TRP A 239 2.63 -18.52 -13.58
C TRP A 239 2.76 -19.17 -14.96
N GLU A 240 3.93 -19.70 -15.26
CA GLU A 240 4.17 -20.57 -16.42
C GLU A 240 3.46 -21.91 -16.16
N GLY A 241 2.24 -22.05 -16.69
CA GLY A 241 1.46 -23.29 -16.62
C GLY A 241 -0.03 -23.14 -16.31
N GLY A 242 -0.60 -21.94 -16.36
CA GLY A 242 -2.04 -21.73 -16.59
C GLY A 242 -2.99 -21.89 -15.40
N ASP A 243 -2.58 -22.44 -14.26
CA ASP A 243 -3.47 -22.57 -13.11
C ASP A 243 -3.56 -21.27 -12.29
N ALA A 244 -4.78 -20.74 -12.14
CA ALA A 244 -5.12 -19.66 -11.21
C ALA A 244 -4.83 -19.99 -9.73
N GLY A 245 -4.42 -21.23 -9.43
CA GLY A 245 -4.01 -21.71 -8.11
C GLY A 245 -2.50 -21.64 -7.86
N GLY A 246 -1.78 -20.65 -8.40
CA GLY A 246 -0.33 -20.44 -8.23
C GLY A 246 0.20 -20.42 -6.78
N ALA A 247 -0.69 -20.51 -5.78
CA ALA A 247 -0.35 -20.69 -4.37
C ALA A 247 -0.05 -22.15 -3.97
N ASN A 248 -0.43 -23.17 -4.75
CA ASN A 248 -0.37 -24.58 -4.32
C ASN A 248 0.50 -25.51 -5.19
N ARG A 249 1.31 -24.98 -6.10
CA ARG A 249 2.36 -25.78 -6.74
C ARG A 249 3.54 -25.93 -5.77
N HIS A 250 3.43 -26.93 -4.89
CA HIS A 250 4.53 -27.60 -4.17
C HIS A 250 5.72 -26.70 -3.77
N GLY A 251 5.62 -25.94 -2.67
CA GLY A 251 6.79 -25.32 -2.03
C GLY A 251 7.55 -24.25 -2.83
N LEU A 252 7.15 -23.91 -4.06
CA LEU A 252 7.90 -23.01 -4.93
C LEU A 252 8.01 -21.59 -4.38
N ALA A 253 7.08 -21.13 -3.52
CA ALA A 253 7.19 -19.81 -2.87
C ALA A 253 8.49 -19.67 -2.04
N GLN A 254 9.09 -20.79 -1.63
CA GLN A 254 10.35 -20.83 -0.86
C GLN A 254 11.61 -20.62 -1.72
N ASP A 255 11.51 -20.70 -3.07
CA ASP A 255 12.67 -20.66 -3.98
C ASP A 255 12.82 -19.34 -4.78
N LEU A 256 12.15 -18.27 -4.33
CA LEU A 256 12.36 -16.93 -4.90
C LEU A 256 13.81 -16.45 -4.83
N TRP A 257 14.59 -17.00 -3.90
CA TRP A 257 16.03 -16.75 -3.82
C TRP A 257 16.75 -17.07 -5.13
N GLY A 258 16.29 -18.09 -5.85
CA GLY A 258 16.81 -18.48 -7.17
C GLY A 258 16.32 -17.62 -8.34
N ALA A 259 15.37 -16.71 -8.13
CA ALA A 259 14.76 -15.91 -9.19
C ALA A 259 15.79 -15.05 -9.93
N SER A 260 15.54 -14.85 -11.24
CA SER A 260 16.39 -13.97 -12.05
C SER A 260 16.24 -12.52 -11.63
N ILE A 261 17.34 -11.80 -11.53
CA ILE A 261 17.34 -10.34 -11.33
C ILE A 261 17.20 -9.68 -12.71
N VAL A 262 16.14 -8.88 -12.88
CA VAL A 262 15.76 -8.28 -14.16
C VAL A 262 15.46 -6.79 -14.00
N PRO A 263 15.60 -5.98 -15.06
CA PRO A 263 15.18 -4.59 -15.03
C PRO A 263 13.65 -4.51 -14.90
N LYS A 264 13.18 -3.63 -14.01
CA LYS A 264 11.74 -3.41 -13.80
C LYS A 264 11.09 -2.65 -14.95
N SER A 265 11.83 -1.74 -15.60
CA SER A 265 11.44 -1.11 -16.86
C SER A 265 12.35 -1.59 -18.00
N LYS A 266 11.83 -2.49 -18.84
CA LYS A 266 12.51 -2.90 -20.08
C LYS A 266 12.63 -1.71 -21.06
N LYS A 267 11.69 -0.76 -21.02
CA LYS A 267 11.69 0.46 -21.83
C LYS A 267 12.89 1.33 -21.47
N GLN A 268 13.10 1.58 -20.17
CA GLN A 268 14.23 2.34 -19.64
C GLN A 268 15.55 1.79 -20.21
N MET A 269 15.80 0.47 -20.08
CA MET A 269 17.03 -0.16 -20.60
C MET A 269 17.19 -0.08 -22.12
N ARG A 270 16.09 -0.04 -22.89
CA ARG A 270 16.14 0.06 -24.36
C ARG A 270 16.34 1.48 -24.87
N THR A 271 15.91 2.47 -24.09
CA THR A 271 15.90 3.88 -24.50
C THR A 271 17.14 4.61 -24.02
N ASP A 272 17.71 4.23 -22.88
CA ASP A 272 18.95 4.77 -22.36
C ASP A 272 19.98 3.65 -22.15
N SER A 273 20.95 3.57 -23.07
CA SER A 273 22.02 2.57 -23.02
C SER A 273 23.00 2.79 -21.86
N THR A 274 23.03 3.98 -21.26
CA THR A 274 23.90 4.28 -20.10
C THR A 274 23.43 3.56 -18.83
N LEU A 275 22.16 3.14 -18.78
CA LEU A 275 21.59 2.43 -17.64
C LEU A 275 21.93 0.93 -17.65
N VAL A 276 22.30 0.36 -18.79
CA VAL A 276 22.69 -1.06 -18.91
C VAL A 276 23.88 -1.43 -18.02
N PRO A 277 25.03 -0.70 -18.03
CA PRO A 277 26.14 -1.00 -17.13
C PRO A 277 25.79 -0.76 -15.65
N LEU A 278 24.94 0.24 -15.33
CA LEU A 278 24.47 0.46 -13.95
C LEU A 278 23.58 -0.69 -13.48
N PHE A 279 22.72 -1.20 -14.36
CA PHE A 279 21.90 -2.37 -14.07
C PHE A 279 22.78 -3.60 -13.80
N GLN A 280 23.85 -3.79 -14.56
CA GLN A 280 24.78 -4.89 -14.32
C GLN A 280 25.48 -4.75 -12.96
N LYS A 281 25.85 -3.53 -12.53
CA LYS A 281 26.38 -3.28 -11.18
C LYS A 281 25.35 -3.64 -10.11
N ALA A 282 24.12 -3.17 -10.25
CA ALA A 282 23.02 -3.48 -9.33
C ALA A 282 22.78 -4.99 -9.22
N LYS A 283 22.77 -5.69 -10.37
CA LYS A 283 22.65 -7.14 -10.43
C LYS A 283 23.82 -7.82 -9.70
N ASN A 284 25.07 -7.41 -9.94
CA ASN A 284 26.23 -7.99 -9.28
C ASN A 284 26.21 -7.80 -7.75
N LEU A 285 25.74 -6.65 -7.26
CA LEU A 285 25.55 -6.42 -5.82
C LEU A 285 24.53 -7.39 -5.22
N LEU A 286 23.36 -7.53 -5.85
CA LEU A 286 22.33 -8.48 -5.42
C LEU A 286 22.81 -9.95 -5.50
N GLU A 287 23.61 -10.29 -6.52
CA GLU A 287 24.22 -11.61 -6.64
C GLU A 287 25.26 -11.89 -5.53
N GLY A 288 26.12 -10.92 -5.22
CA GLY A 288 27.07 -11.02 -4.12
C GLY A 288 26.36 -11.14 -2.77
N PHE A 289 25.31 -10.35 -2.55
CA PHE A 289 24.44 -10.48 -1.38
C PHE A 289 23.82 -11.88 -1.29
N ARG A 290 23.24 -12.35 -2.39
CA ARG A 290 22.60 -13.66 -2.50
C ARG A 290 23.55 -14.82 -2.18
N GLN A 291 24.82 -14.66 -2.52
CA GLN A 291 25.89 -15.63 -2.32
C GLN A 291 26.61 -15.47 -0.97
N ASN A 292 26.12 -14.61 -0.07
CA ASN A 292 26.73 -14.32 1.24
C ASN A 292 28.17 -13.78 1.12
N GLN A 293 28.50 -13.15 -0.02
CA GLN A 293 29.80 -12.51 -0.31
C GLN A 293 29.81 -11.03 0.06
N LEU A 294 28.63 -10.41 0.08
CA LEU A 294 28.42 -9.02 0.49
C LEU A 294 27.38 -8.99 1.61
N SER A 295 27.62 -8.16 2.60
CA SER A 295 26.68 -7.83 3.68
C SER A 295 25.56 -6.92 3.18
N THR A 296 24.55 -6.71 4.01
CA THR A 296 23.42 -5.81 3.73
C THR A 296 23.89 -4.36 3.53
N SER A 297 24.78 -3.88 4.38
CA SER A 297 25.36 -2.52 4.35
C SER A 297 26.27 -2.26 3.14
N GLU A 298 26.85 -3.30 2.56
CA GLU A 298 27.62 -3.20 1.32
C GLU A 298 26.73 -3.06 0.07
N VAL A 299 25.46 -3.49 0.16
CA VAL A 299 24.57 -3.64 -1.01
C VAL A 299 23.47 -2.60 -1.02
N PHE A 300 22.88 -2.33 0.14
CA PHE A 300 21.70 -1.49 0.28
C PHE A 300 22.01 -0.17 0.99
N ALA A 301 21.18 0.82 0.74
CA ALA A 301 21.19 2.07 1.51
C ALA A 301 20.52 1.78 2.86
N VAL A 302 21.35 1.59 3.89
CA VAL A 302 20.97 0.99 5.19
C VAL A 302 19.82 1.76 5.86
N ASP A 303 19.92 3.09 5.95
CA ASP A 303 18.90 3.91 6.63
C ASP A 303 17.53 3.83 5.95
N GLN A 304 17.52 3.86 4.61
CA GLN A 304 16.31 3.73 3.81
C GLN A 304 15.72 2.33 3.94
N LEU A 305 16.56 1.29 3.91
CA LEU A 305 16.10 -0.09 4.05
C LEU A 305 15.56 -0.37 5.45
N ALA A 306 16.24 0.10 6.49
CA ALA A 306 15.81 -0.01 7.88
C ALA A 306 14.47 0.68 8.11
N THR A 307 14.34 1.92 7.66
CA THR A 307 13.08 2.66 7.70
C THR A 307 11.99 1.96 6.91
N PHE A 308 12.32 1.41 5.74
CA PHE A 308 11.37 0.69 4.91
C PHE A 308 10.75 -0.47 5.67
N PHE A 309 11.55 -1.32 6.32
CA PHE A 309 11.05 -2.46 7.10
C PHE A 309 10.38 -2.04 8.41
N ALA A 310 10.86 -0.99 9.07
CA ALA A 310 10.24 -0.48 10.29
C ALA A 310 8.78 0.00 10.06
N LEU A 311 8.51 0.63 8.92
CA LEU A 311 7.15 1.04 8.55
C LEU A 311 6.20 -0.14 8.28
N ILE A 312 6.72 -1.28 7.80
CA ILE A 312 5.93 -2.50 7.58
C ILE A 312 5.31 -2.98 8.88
N GLU A 313 6.05 -2.88 9.99
CA GLU A 313 5.56 -3.25 11.32
C GLU A 313 4.35 -2.40 11.71
N ILE A 314 4.43 -1.07 11.56
CA ILE A 314 3.32 -0.18 11.90
C ILE A 314 2.11 -0.38 10.97
N LEU A 315 2.36 -0.62 9.68
CA LEU A 315 1.31 -0.89 8.71
C LEU A 315 0.64 -2.27 8.91
N GLY A 316 1.32 -3.18 9.61
CA GLY A 316 0.82 -4.50 9.97
C GLY A 316 0.57 -5.42 8.78
N GLY A 317 1.10 -5.11 7.59
CA GLY A 317 0.97 -5.90 6.36
C GLY A 317 2.34 -6.23 5.78
N GLU A 318 2.61 -7.49 5.45
CA GLU A 318 3.97 -7.92 5.09
C GLU A 318 4.16 -8.17 3.58
N HIS A 319 3.13 -8.05 2.74
CA HIS A 319 3.25 -8.41 1.32
C HIS A 319 4.30 -7.61 0.54
N LEU A 320 4.56 -6.34 0.88
CA LEU A 320 5.63 -5.57 0.22
C LEU A 320 7.05 -6.00 0.62
N SER A 321 7.20 -6.72 1.73
CA SER A 321 8.50 -7.13 2.28
C SER A 321 9.11 -8.32 1.55
N THR A 322 8.29 -9.05 0.79
CA THR A 322 8.70 -10.29 0.14
C THR A 322 9.55 -10.04 -1.10
N LEU A 323 10.51 -10.91 -1.35
CA LEU A 323 11.53 -10.74 -2.40
C LEU A 323 10.94 -10.59 -3.81
N ASP A 324 9.80 -11.24 -4.07
CA ASP A 324 9.07 -11.16 -5.33
C ASP A 324 8.30 -9.85 -5.53
N ASN A 325 7.97 -9.15 -4.45
CA ASN A 325 7.17 -7.95 -4.50
C ASN A 325 8.02 -6.68 -4.38
N ILE A 326 9.03 -6.68 -3.50
CA ILE A 326 9.93 -5.55 -3.32
C ILE A 326 10.64 -5.19 -4.63
N ARG A 327 10.84 -3.89 -4.82
CA ARG A 327 11.54 -3.30 -5.97
C ARG A 327 12.65 -2.42 -5.46
N PHE A 328 13.72 -2.32 -6.24
CA PHE A 328 14.86 -1.50 -5.87
C PHE A 328 15.15 -0.47 -6.95
N TYR A 329 15.60 0.69 -6.53
CA TYR A 329 16.28 1.67 -7.35
C TYR A 329 17.78 1.58 -7.04
N TYR A 330 18.63 1.50 -8.06
CA TYR A 330 20.08 1.60 -7.87
C TYR A 330 20.51 3.06 -7.98
N ASN A 331 21.04 3.59 -6.88
CA ASN A 331 21.55 4.94 -6.80
C ASN A 331 22.99 4.99 -7.35
N PRO A 332 23.24 5.63 -8.50
CA PRO A 332 24.59 5.69 -9.08
C PRO A 332 25.55 6.57 -8.29
N VAL A 333 25.06 7.45 -7.42
CA VAL A 333 25.87 8.34 -6.58
C VAL A 333 26.46 7.56 -5.40
N THR A 334 25.63 6.81 -4.69
CA THR A 334 26.05 6.04 -3.51
C THR A 334 26.51 4.63 -3.85
N SER A 335 26.22 4.15 -5.07
CA SER A 335 26.41 2.75 -5.48
C SER A 335 25.72 1.76 -4.53
N ARG A 336 24.50 2.09 -4.11
CA ARG A 336 23.65 1.28 -3.23
C ARG A 336 22.24 1.14 -3.78
N LEU A 337 21.53 0.10 -3.34
CA LEU A 337 20.13 -0.13 -3.66
C LEU A 337 19.21 0.48 -2.61
N GLU A 338 18.25 1.29 -3.05
CA GLU A 338 17.18 1.84 -2.22
C GLU A 338 15.88 1.06 -2.49
N PRO A 339 15.10 0.69 -1.45
CA PRO A 339 13.81 0.01 -1.64
C PRO A 339 12.74 0.98 -2.15
N ILE A 340 11.75 0.44 -2.86
CA ILE A 340 10.60 1.19 -3.37
C ILE A 340 9.31 0.56 -2.82
N ALA A 341 8.50 1.36 -2.13
CA ALA A 341 7.25 0.92 -1.53
C ALA A 341 6.12 0.79 -2.57
N HIS A 342 5.46 -0.37 -2.58
CA HIS A 342 4.32 -0.71 -3.44
C HIS A 342 3.69 -2.04 -2.99
N ASP A 343 2.36 -2.13 -3.09
CA ASP A 343 1.55 -3.34 -2.95
C ASP A 343 1.69 -3.99 -1.57
N LEU A 344 1.25 -3.23 -0.56
CA LEU A 344 1.19 -3.68 0.83
C LEU A 344 0.16 -4.79 1.06
N GLY A 345 -0.91 -4.77 0.26
CA GLY A 345 -2.08 -5.60 0.49
C GLY A 345 -2.91 -5.14 1.70
N ALA A 346 -3.56 -6.10 2.37
CA ALA A 346 -4.38 -5.83 3.53
C ALA A 346 -3.52 -5.44 4.74
N TRP A 347 -4.03 -4.52 5.55
CA TRP A 347 -3.44 -4.17 6.84
C TRP A 347 -4.04 -5.05 7.93
N PHE A 348 -3.26 -5.32 8.96
CA PHE A 348 -3.71 -6.08 10.11
C PHE A 348 -3.36 -5.33 11.39
N ARG A 349 -4.27 -5.37 12.37
CA ARG A 349 -3.92 -5.04 13.75
C ARG A 349 -2.98 -6.10 14.27
N MET A 350 -1.86 -5.69 14.85
CA MET A 350 -0.87 -6.62 15.39
C MET A 350 -1.43 -7.46 16.54
N THR A 351 -2.31 -6.87 17.36
CA THR A 351 -3.03 -7.56 18.44
C THR A 351 -3.99 -8.64 17.94
N ASP A 352 -4.57 -8.48 16.74
CA ASP A 352 -5.44 -9.51 16.13
C ASP A 352 -4.64 -10.71 15.62
N ARG A 353 -3.35 -10.52 15.28
CA ARG A 353 -2.46 -11.62 14.85
C ARG A 353 -2.17 -12.60 15.98
N GLU A 354 -2.14 -12.14 17.23
CA GLU A 354 -2.01 -12.99 18.42
C GLU A 354 -3.27 -13.82 18.69
N ARG A 355 -4.45 -13.29 18.33
CA ARG A 355 -5.75 -13.94 18.57
C ARG A 355 -6.08 -15.04 17.55
N TYR A 356 -5.44 -15.04 16.37
CA TYR A 356 -5.69 -16.04 15.30
C TYR A 356 -4.39 -16.64 14.68
N PRO A 357 -3.56 -17.33 15.48
CA PRO A 357 -2.25 -17.82 15.03
C PRO A 357 -2.30 -18.80 13.85
N SER A 358 -3.41 -19.51 13.64
CA SER A 358 -3.56 -20.46 12.52
C SER A 358 -3.90 -19.80 11.17
N LYS A 359 -4.21 -18.50 11.14
CA LYS A 359 -4.46 -17.73 9.91
C LYS A 359 -3.40 -16.67 9.64
N THR A 360 -2.64 -16.29 10.65
CA THR A 360 -1.50 -15.38 10.58
C THR A 360 -0.35 -16.02 11.34
N ASN A 361 0.55 -16.72 10.65
CA ASN A 361 1.71 -17.41 11.24
C ASN A 361 2.73 -16.46 11.96
N ASN A 362 2.36 -15.24 12.33
CA ASN A 362 3.31 -14.19 12.77
C ASN A 362 2.73 -13.18 13.73
N SER A 363 2.90 -13.39 15.05
CA SER A 363 2.78 -12.32 16.04
C SER A 363 4.07 -11.52 16.23
N ALA A 364 5.24 -12.07 15.87
CA ALA A 364 6.52 -11.40 16.13
C ALA A 364 6.89 -10.38 15.03
N LEU A 365 7.69 -9.36 15.36
CA LEU A 365 8.21 -8.42 14.35
C LEU A 365 9.16 -9.12 13.36
N LEU A 366 9.49 -8.51 12.23
CA LEU A 366 10.38 -9.11 11.24
C LEU A 366 11.78 -9.38 11.77
N GLY A 367 12.31 -8.51 12.64
CA GLY A 367 13.65 -8.67 13.22
C GLY A 367 13.76 -9.70 14.33
N THR A 368 12.67 -10.05 15.03
CA THR A 368 12.73 -10.90 16.24
C THR A 368 13.29 -12.29 15.94
N GLU A 369 14.03 -12.84 16.90
CA GLU A 369 14.58 -14.21 16.86
C GLU A 369 15.55 -14.46 15.69
N ARG A 370 16.16 -13.40 15.13
CA ARG A 370 17.19 -13.50 14.10
C ARG A 370 18.59 -13.31 14.69
N PRO A 371 19.43 -14.37 14.75
CA PRO A 371 20.79 -14.27 15.27
C PRO A 371 21.71 -13.51 14.32
N LEU A 372 22.61 -12.71 14.88
CA LEU A 372 23.67 -12.04 14.13
C LEU A 372 24.74 -13.06 13.68
N GLY A 373 25.22 -12.93 12.45
CA GLY A 373 26.36 -13.71 11.95
C GLY A 373 26.14 -15.22 11.77
N VAL A 374 24.93 -15.76 12.00
CA VAL A 374 24.64 -17.20 11.91
C VAL A 374 23.74 -17.50 10.72
N ASP A 375 24.13 -18.47 9.90
CA ASP A 375 23.26 -19.03 8.88
C ASP A 375 22.29 -20.02 9.55
N ILE A 376 20.99 -19.71 9.58
CA ILE A 376 19.98 -20.55 10.22
C ILE A 376 19.77 -21.81 9.35
N ALA A 377 20.20 -22.97 9.86
CA ALA A 377 20.14 -24.24 9.15
C ALA A 377 18.75 -24.89 9.12
N TYR A 378 17.81 -24.46 9.97
CA TYR A 378 16.50 -25.10 10.09
C TYR A 378 15.40 -24.31 9.36
N ARG A 379 14.93 -24.88 8.25
CA ARG A 379 13.82 -24.36 7.45
C ARG A 379 12.57 -25.17 7.78
N SER A 380 11.64 -24.60 8.53
CA SER A 380 10.25 -25.08 8.46
C SER A 380 9.69 -24.64 7.11
N PRO A 381 9.23 -25.56 6.24
CA PRO A 381 8.62 -25.21 4.96
C PRO A 381 7.42 -24.25 5.11
N ASP A 382 6.77 -24.27 6.28
CA ASP A 382 5.51 -23.55 6.50
C ASP A 382 5.71 -22.14 7.08
N ASN A 383 6.96 -21.74 7.37
CA ASN A 383 7.26 -20.43 7.93
C ASN A 383 8.00 -19.54 6.92
N TRP A 384 7.26 -18.63 6.28
CA TRP A 384 7.81 -17.68 5.31
C TRP A 384 8.78 -16.65 5.92
N LYS A 385 8.84 -16.49 7.25
CA LYS A 385 9.91 -15.70 7.89
C LYS A 385 11.29 -16.36 7.75
N LEU A 386 11.34 -17.65 7.45
CA LEU A 386 12.58 -18.42 7.21
C LEU A 386 13.00 -18.41 5.73
N ILE A 387 12.50 -17.44 4.95
CA ILE A 387 13.03 -17.19 3.60
C ILE A 387 14.46 -16.64 3.74
N PRO A 388 15.45 -17.18 3.01
CA PRO A 388 16.85 -16.74 3.07
C PRO A 388 17.05 -15.22 2.96
N TRP A 389 16.13 -14.52 2.30
CA TRP A 389 16.09 -13.06 2.18
C TRP A 389 16.17 -12.33 3.52
N PHE A 390 15.31 -12.65 4.49
CA PHE A 390 15.28 -11.91 5.75
C PHE A 390 16.46 -12.28 6.64
N ASP A 391 16.86 -13.56 6.66
CA ASP A 391 18.05 -13.98 7.40
C ASP A 391 19.31 -13.30 6.86
N ALA A 392 19.46 -13.22 5.53
CA ALA A 392 20.57 -12.52 4.90
C ALA A 392 20.59 -11.02 5.25
N LEU A 393 19.43 -10.38 5.37
CA LEU A 393 19.32 -8.98 5.77
C LEU A 393 19.74 -8.77 7.23
N PHE A 394 19.13 -9.49 8.15
CA PHE A 394 19.33 -9.30 9.59
C PHE A 394 20.63 -9.92 10.13
N LYS A 395 21.38 -10.65 9.30
CA LYS A 395 22.72 -11.13 9.68
C LYS A 395 23.72 -10.00 9.88
N ASP A 396 23.53 -8.86 9.20
CA ASP A 396 24.40 -7.70 9.26
C ASP A 396 24.11 -6.82 10.49
N PRO A 397 25.05 -6.69 11.45
CA PRO A 397 24.86 -5.86 12.64
C PRO A 397 24.65 -4.37 12.34
N GLU A 398 25.20 -3.84 11.23
CA GLU A 398 25.00 -2.44 10.86
C GLU A 398 23.54 -2.19 10.47
N PHE A 399 23.00 -3.05 9.61
CA PHE A 399 21.58 -3.00 9.24
C PHE A 399 20.67 -3.24 10.45
N TYR A 400 20.99 -4.21 11.30
CA TYR A 400 20.16 -4.50 12.47
C TYR A 400 20.07 -3.30 13.41
N ARG A 401 21.18 -2.63 13.71
CA ARG A 401 21.18 -1.40 14.52
C ARG A 401 20.34 -0.29 13.88
N ALA A 402 20.49 -0.09 12.58
CA ALA A 402 19.68 0.90 11.85
C ALA A 402 18.19 0.56 11.88
N TYR A 403 17.81 -0.71 11.77
CA TYR A 403 16.42 -1.17 11.90
C TYR A 403 15.86 -0.88 13.29
N MET A 404 16.61 -1.17 14.35
CA MET A 404 16.18 -0.86 15.73
C MET A 404 15.99 0.65 15.93
N ALA A 405 16.94 1.48 15.48
CA ALA A 405 16.81 2.94 15.53
C ALA A 405 15.62 3.44 14.70
N ALA A 406 15.36 2.83 13.55
CA ALA A 406 14.19 3.15 12.74
C ALA A 406 12.88 2.79 13.45
N LEU A 407 12.79 1.61 14.08
CA LEU A 407 11.62 1.22 14.89
C LEU A 407 11.38 2.20 16.03
N GLU A 408 12.41 2.55 16.80
CA GLU A 408 12.30 3.54 17.89
C GLU A 408 11.78 4.89 17.37
N ARG A 409 12.25 5.32 16.20
CA ARG A 409 11.81 6.58 15.56
C ARG A 409 10.34 6.52 15.12
N VAL A 410 9.96 5.51 14.34
CA VAL A 410 8.60 5.43 13.77
C VAL A 410 7.54 5.10 14.83
N THR A 411 7.96 4.52 15.96
CA THR A 411 7.07 4.22 17.08
C THR A 411 6.86 5.39 18.05
N GLN A 412 7.53 6.52 17.86
CA GLN A 412 7.21 7.74 18.60
C GLN A 412 5.84 8.26 18.18
N ARG A 413 4.95 8.52 19.15
CA ARG A 413 3.60 9.06 18.86
C ARG A 413 3.63 10.28 17.95
N LYS A 414 4.60 11.17 18.18
CA LYS A 414 4.86 12.36 17.37
C LYS A 414 5.01 12.04 15.87
N PHE A 415 5.62 10.91 15.50
CA PHE A 415 5.80 10.54 14.09
C PHE A 415 4.48 10.44 13.33
N LEU A 416 3.47 9.78 13.92
CA LEU A 416 2.14 9.68 13.34
C LEU A 416 1.33 10.96 13.52
N ASP A 417 1.49 11.67 14.65
CA ASP A 417 0.84 12.96 14.86
C ASP A 417 1.23 13.97 13.76
N ASP A 418 2.53 14.09 13.48
CA ASP A 418 3.06 14.97 12.41
C ASP A 418 2.59 14.51 11.02
N PHE A 419 2.58 13.20 10.76
CA PHE A 419 2.10 12.64 9.49
C PHE A 419 0.62 12.98 9.25
N PHE A 420 -0.23 12.83 10.26
CA PHE A 420 -1.65 13.16 10.15
C PHE A 420 -1.93 14.66 10.18
N GLU A 421 -1.05 15.48 10.77
CA GLU A 421 -1.10 16.93 10.63
C GLU A 421 -0.85 17.33 9.16
N GLU A 422 0.11 16.71 8.49
CA GLU A 422 0.44 17.00 7.09
C GLU A 422 -0.59 16.45 6.09
N TYR A 423 -1.05 15.20 6.27
CA TYR A 423 -1.87 14.49 5.28
C TYR A 423 -3.33 14.24 5.70
N GLY A 424 -3.74 14.64 6.90
CA GLY A 424 -5.06 14.35 7.44
C GLY A 424 -6.22 14.91 6.61
N GLN A 425 -6.07 16.13 6.07
CA GLN A 425 -7.10 16.71 5.21
C GLN A 425 -7.23 15.95 3.88
N GLU A 426 -6.10 15.62 3.24
CA GLU A 426 -6.10 14.84 1.98
C GLU A 426 -6.68 13.43 2.20
N LEU A 427 -6.42 12.83 3.35
CA LEU A 427 -7.01 11.55 3.76
C LEU A 427 -8.55 11.65 3.84
N GLU A 428 -9.09 12.67 4.50
CA GLU A 428 -10.54 12.88 4.61
C GLU A 428 -11.22 13.20 3.28
N ASP A 429 -10.55 13.96 2.42
CA ASP A 429 -11.04 14.26 1.07
C ASP A 429 -11.11 12.99 0.22
N ASN A 430 -10.05 12.17 0.25
CA ASN A 430 -10.02 10.88 -0.44
C ASN A 430 -11.04 9.89 0.12
N ARG A 431 -11.20 9.86 1.45
CA ARG A 431 -12.22 9.05 2.12
C ARG A 431 -13.61 9.43 1.64
N SER A 432 -13.94 10.73 1.66
CA SER A 432 -15.21 11.26 1.19
C SER A 432 -15.43 10.91 -0.29
N PHE A 433 -14.43 11.12 -1.13
CA PHE A 433 -14.51 10.84 -2.55
C PHE A 433 -14.79 9.35 -2.85
N LEU A 434 -14.14 8.43 -2.14
CA LEU A 434 -14.38 6.99 -2.27
C LEU A 434 -15.83 6.62 -1.93
N HIS A 435 -16.45 7.25 -0.93
CA HIS A 435 -17.83 6.95 -0.53
C HIS A 435 -18.85 7.18 -1.66
N ARG A 436 -18.53 8.02 -2.67
CA ARG A 436 -19.37 8.27 -3.84
C ARG A 436 -19.77 7.00 -4.60
N ASP A 437 -18.85 6.06 -4.76
CA ASP A 437 -19.11 4.76 -5.40
C ASP A 437 -19.01 3.57 -4.44
N TYR A 438 -18.44 3.78 -3.25
CA TYR A 438 -18.25 2.76 -2.21
C TYR A 438 -18.86 3.20 -0.86
N PRO A 439 -20.19 3.41 -0.76
CA PRO A 439 -20.82 3.98 0.43
C PRO A 439 -20.77 3.08 1.68
N LEU A 440 -20.44 1.79 1.51
CA LEU A 440 -20.27 0.84 2.61
C LEU A 440 -18.80 0.57 2.96
N PHE A 441 -17.86 1.24 2.27
CA PHE A 441 -16.45 1.16 2.60
C PHE A 441 -16.23 1.67 4.03
N ARG A 442 -15.57 0.85 4.85
CA ARG A 442 -15.17 1.21 6.21
C ARG A 442 -13.68 1.03 6.33
N PHE A 443 -13.01 2.07 6.77
CA PHE A 443 -11.59 1.98 7.09
C PHE A 443 -11.25 3.11 8.06
N THR A 444 -10.67 2.76 9.20
CA THR A 444 -10.15 3.66 10.23
C THR A 444 -8.64 3.41 10.36
N PRO A 445 -7.84 3.82 9.34
CA PRO A 445 -6.40 3.57 9.32
C PRO A 445 -5.68 4.11 10.53
N GLU A 446 -6.13 5.26 11.05
CA GLU A 446 -5.52 5.98 12.16
C GLU A 446 -5.48 5.10 13.40
N GLU A 447 -6.61 4.50 13.76
CA GLU A 447 -6.74 3.60 14.90
C GLU A 447 -5.77 2.42 14.78
N ILE A 448 -5.74 1.76 13.62
CA ILE A 448 -4.84 0.62 13.37
C ILE A 448 -3.38 1.03 13.48
N LEU A 449 -3.01 2.18 12.90
CA LEU A 449 -1.62 2.65 12.90
C LEU A 449 -1.15 3.01 14.31
N TYR A 450 -1.95 3.73 15.11
CA TYR A 450 -1.59 4.04 16.49
C TYR A 450 -1.55 2.80 17.39
N GLU A 451 -2.47 1.84 17.20
CA GLU A 451 -2.45 0.56 17.92
C GLU A 451 -1.19 -0.26 17.60
N ASN A 452 -0.85 -0.39 16.31
CA ASN A 452 0.36 -1.08 15.89
C ASN A 452 1.62 -0.34 16.36
N GLN A 453 1.61 1.00 16.35
CA GLN A 453 2.69 1.81 16.89
C GLN A 453 2.94 1.52 18.37
N GLU A 454 1.87 1.43 19.16
CA GLU A 454 1.94 1.09 20.58
C GLU A 454 2.41 -0.34 20.78
N TYR A 455 1.91 -1.30 19.99
CA TYR A 455 2.33 -2.70 20.06
C TYR A 455 3.84 -2.84 19.87
N VAL A 456 4.38 -2.30 18.77
CA VAL A 456 5.81 -2.36 18.46
C VAL A 456 6.63 -1.71 19.56
N ARG A 457 6.22 -0.53 20.04
CA ARG A 457 6.90 0.18 21.14
C ARG A 457 6.95 -0.66 22.42
N ASN A 458 5.86 -1.32 22.76
CA ASN A 458 5.79 -2.19 23.94
C ASN A 458 6.73 -3.40 23.77
N THR A 459 6.81 -3.98 22.58
CA THR A 459 7.76 -5.07 22.28
C THR A 459 9.22 -4.62 22.42
N LEU A 460 9.56 -3.37 22.05
CA LEU A 460 10.91 -2.82 22.21
C LEU A 460 11.27 -2.53 23.67
N GLN A 461 10.28 -2.17 24.49
CA GLN A 461 10.47 -1.82 25.90
C GLN A 461 10.32 -3.01 26.86
N GLU A 462 10.01 -4.20 26.35
CA GLU A 462 9.81 -5.38 27.18
C GLU A 462 11.13 -5.78 27.85
N GLU A 463 11.27 -5.47 29.14
CA GLU A 463 12.44 -5.84 29.93
C GLU A 463 12.45 -7.35 30.19
N ARG A 464 13.21 -8.10 29.37
CA ARG A 464 13.56 -9.49 29.63
C ARG A 464 14.97 -9.62 30.17
N LEU A 465 15.12 -10.56 31.10
CA LEU A 465 16.39 -10.79 31.77
C LEU A 465 17.40 -11.44 30.81
N LEU A 466 18.65 -10.98 30.89
CA LEU A 466 19.77 -11.82 30.49
C LEU A 466 20.03 -12.81 31.62
N PHE A 467 20.24 -14.09 31.29
CA PHE A 467 20.56 -15.12 32.28
C PHE A 467 22.05 -15.45 32.18
N PRO A 468 22.91 -14.79 32.95
CA PRO A 468 24.32 -15.16 33.04
C PRO A 468 24.48 -16.43 33.87
N HIS A 469 25.33 -17.34 33.41
CA HIS A 469 25.72 -18.56 34.10
C HIS A 469 27.24 -18.59 34.23
N TYR A 470 27.72 -18.71 35.47
CA TYR A 470 29.15 -18.85 35.74
C TYR A 470 29.65 -20.24 35.34
N ASN A 471 30.57 -20.29 34.38
CA ASN A 471 31.16 -21.53 33.91
C ASN A 471 32.49 -21.79 34.61
N SER A 472 32.41 -22.50 35.75
CA SER A 472 33.59 -22.81 36.59
C SER A 472 34.65 -23.64 35.87
N HIS A 473 34.25 -24.51 34.93
CA HIS A 473 35.16 -25.38 34.19
C HIS A 473 35.99 -24.65 33.13
N ARG A 474 35.47 -23.55 32.59
CA ARG A 474 36.17 -22.70 31.60
C ARG A 474 36.91 -21.52 32.24
N SER A 475 36.65 -21.25 33.50
CA SER A 475 37.28 -20.16 34.23
C SER A 475 38.68 -20.56 34.70
N THR A 476 39.61 -19.60 34.71
CA THR A 476 41.00 -19.80 35.15
C THR A 476 41.41 -18.73 36.15
N ALA A 477 42.60 -18.85 36.73
CA ALA A 477 43.13 -17.82 37.62
C ALA A 477 43.26 -16.49 36.85
N GLY A 478 42.47 -15.48 37.24
CA GLY A 478 42.44 -14.17 36.59
C GLY A 478 41.45 -14.02 35.44
N GLN A 479 40.68 -15.06 35.09
CA GLN A 479 39.66 -15.00 34.03
C GLN A 479 38.36 -15.70 34.45
N ILE A 480 37.25 -14.96 34.40
CA ILE A 480 35.90 -15.48 34.64
C ILE A 480 35.22 -15.72 33.29
N HIS A 481 34.66 -16.92 33.09
CA HIS A 481 33.82 -17.22 31.92
C HIS A 481 32.34 -17.21 32.33
N LEU A 482 31.54 -16.41 31.63
CA LEU A 482 30.09 -16.34 31.79
C LEU A 482 29.42 -16.79 30.48
N ASP A 483 28.56 -17.80 30.56
CA ASP A 483 27.64 -18.15 29.49
C ASP A 483 26.38 -17.29 29.66
N VAL A 484 26.03 -16.47 28.67
CA VAL A 484 24.87 -15.56 28.78
C VAL A 484 23.77 -16.00 27.84
N VAL A 485 22.60 -16.32 28.38
CA VAL A 485 21.40 -16.59 27.59
C VAL A 485 20.65 -15.28 27.38
N ASN A 486 20.45 -14.92 26.11
CA ASN A 486 19.60 -13.81 25.74
C ASN A 486 18.13 -14.25 25.70
N ALA A 487 17.32 -13.82 26.67
CA ALA A 487 15.88 -14.08 26.66
C ALA A 487 15.08 -12.97 25.95
N GLN A 488 15.74 -11.93 25.44
CA GLN A 488 15.14 -10.88 24.64
C GLN A 488 14.72 -11.39 23.26
N TYR A 489 13.77 -10.69 22.63
CA TYR A 489 13.37 -10.96 21.24
C TYR A 489 14.42 -10.53 20.22
N PHE A 490 15.25 -9.54 20.56
CA PHE A 490 16.25 -8.95 19.68
C PHE A 490 17.68 -9.31 20.15
N PRO A 491 18.67 -9.32 19.26
CA PRO A 491 20.08 -9.36 19.62
C PRO A 491 20.43 -8.24 20.60
N VAL A 492 21.28 -8.55 21.58
CA VAL A 492 21.76 -7.59 22.58
C VAL A 492 23.27 -7.41 22.45
N GLU A 493 23.72 -6.18 22.69
CA GLU A 493 25.14 -5.85 22.83
C GLU A 493 25.45 -5.70 24.33
N ILE A 494 26.36 -6.53 24.85
CA ILE A 494 26.81 -6.43 26.25
C ILE A 494 27.85 -5.31 26.32
N LEU A 495 27.45 -4.15 26.84
CA LEU A 495 28.31 -2.96 26.94
C LEU A 495 29.39 -3.07 28.03
N GLY A 496 29.14 -3.91 29.04
CA GLY A 496 30.06 -4.13 30.14
C GLY A 496 29.47 -5.01 31.23
N ALA A 497 30.32 -5.39 32.18
CA ALA A 497 29.92 -6.10 33.40
C ALA A 497 30.54 -5.38 34.61
N THR A 498 29.76 -5.19 35.66
CA THR A 498 30.23 -4.62 36.93
C THR A 498 30.37 -5.72 37.98
N LEU A 499 31.43 -5.64 38.78
CA LEU A 499 31.72 -6.57 39.87
C LEU A 499 31.71 -5.76 41.19
N GLY A 500 30.64 -5.91 41.99
CA GLY A 500 30.36 -5.20 43.26
C GLY A 500 29.09 -4.33 43.18
N ASP A 501 28.29 -4.08 44.24
CA ASP A 501 28.37 -4.44 45.66
C ASP A 501 27.46 -5.64 46.03
N THR A 502 27.67 -6.17 47.23
CA THR A 502 26.87 -7.22 47.89
C THR A 502 25.37 -6.91 47.82
N LEU A 503 24.55 -7.88 47.39
CA LEU A 503 23.09 -7.84 47.54
C LEU A 503 22.69 -7.89 49.02
#